data_AF-G5E7Z3-F1
#
_entry.id   AF-G5E7Z3-F1
#
_cell.length_a   1.000
_cell.length_b   1.000
_cell.length_c   1.000
_cell.angle_alpha   90.00
_cell.angle_beta   90.00
_cell.angle_gamma   90.00
#
_symmetry.space_group_name_H-M   'P 1'
#
loop_
_entity.id
_entity.type
_entity.pdbx_description
1 polymer ?
#
loop_
_entity_poly.entity_id
_entity_poly.type
_entity_poly.pdbx_seq_one_letter_code
_entity_poly.pdbx_strand_id
1 'polypeptide(L)'
;LTAGCPDSLIKEVHHFRILGEEQYNRYQRYGAEECVLQMGGLLCPTPSCGAGLLPEPGVRKIVCEPGNGIGCGFVFCRECKEEYHEEECSSFLSTQGAVAQKGYIVDENAAMQARWEEASKETIKKTTKPCPNCHIPVEKNGGCMHMKCPRPQCRFEWCWNCGLEWNRTCMGNHWFD
;
A
#
# COMPACT_ATOMS: atom_id res chain seq x y z
N LEU A 1 -9.18 -3.22 -8.99
CA LEU A 1 -8.56 -3.73 -7.75
C LEU A 1 -9.63 -4.52 -7.01
N THR A 2 -9.56 -5.85 -7.05
CA THR A 2 -10.45 -6.72 -6.28
C THR A 2 -10.07 -6.59 -4.81
N ALA A 3 -11.00 -6.16 -3.96
CA ALA A 3 -10.78 -6.07 -2.51
C ALA A 3 -10.88 -7.47 -1.88
N GLY A 4 -10.12 -7.73 -0.81
CA GLY A 4 -10.29 -8.94 0.01
C GLY A 4 -9.54 -10.20 -0.45
N CYS A 5 -8.57 -10.10 -1.36
CA CYS A 5 -7.71 -11.24 -1.68
C CYS A 5 -6.70 -11.51 -0.53
N PRO A 6 -6.43 -12.78 -0.19
CA PRO A 6 -5.34 -13.10 0.74
C PRO A 6 -3.99 -12.69 0.13
N ASP A 7 -3.04 -12.27 0.99
CA ASP A 7 -1.68 -11.86 0.63
C ASP A 7 -1.55 -10.73 -0.41
N SER A 8 -2.60 -9.92 -0.60
CA SER A 8 -2.62 -8.85 -1.61
C SER A 8 -2.36 -7.45 -1.04
N LEU A 9 -1.72 -7.35 0.13
CA LEU A 9 -1.39 -6.05 0.73
C LEU A 9 -0.39 -5.30 -0.15
N ILE A 10 -0.67 -4.02 -0.39
CA ILE A 10 0.23 -3.12 -1.12
C ILE A 10 1.51 -2.97 -0.30
N LYS A 11 2.65 -3.40 -0.85
CA LYS A 11 3.95 -3.41 -0.14
C LYS A 11 4.64 -2.05 -0.15
N GLU A 12 4.44 -1.26 -1.21
CA GLU A 12 5.10 0.02 -1.40
C GLU A 12 4.18 1.16 -0.96
N VAL A 13 4.47 1.73 0.20
CA VAL A 13 3.64 2.76 0.86
C VAL A 13 3.53 4.06 0.05
N HIS A 14 4.48 4.34 -0.84
CA HIS A 14 4.45 5.54 -1.68
C HIS A 14 3.26 5.55 -2.66
N HIS A 15 2.65 4.40 -2.96
CA HIS A 15 1.41 4.35 -3.76
C HIS A 15 0.27 5.14 -3.12
N PHE A 16 0.23 5.24 -1.79
CA PHE A 16 -0.81 6.01 -1.09
C PHE A 16 -0.67 7.52 -1.28
N ARG A 17 0.47 8.04 -1.80
CA ARG A 17 0.60 9.47 -2.17
C ARG A 17 -0.38 9.90 -3.25
N ILE A 18 -0.88 8.96 -4.06
CA ILE A 18 -1.90 9.21 -5.09
C ILE A 18 -3.19 9.77 -4.47
N LEU A 19 -3.45 9.52 -3.19
CA LEU A 19 -4.62 10.03 -2.47
C LEU A 19 -4.51 11.53 -2.11
N GLY A 20 -3.38 12.17 -2.39
CA GLY A 20 -3.08 13.55 -1.99
C GLY A 20 -2.47 13.66 -0.59
N GLU A 21 -1.83 14.80 -0.30
CA GLU A 21 -1.03 15.00 0.90
C GLU A 21 -1.84 14.84 2.20
N GLU A 22 -3.06 15.38 2.25
CA GLU A 22 -3.93 15.29 3.43
C GLU A 22 -4.23 13.84 3.81
N GLN A 23 -4.64 13.03 2.84
CA GLN A 23 -4.98 11.62 3.07
C GLN A 23 -3.74 10.77 3.32
N TYR A 24 -2.61 11.09 2.68
CA TYR A 24 -1.35 10.40 2.95
C TYR A 24 -0.84 10.67 4.37
N ASN A 25 -0.92 11.91 4.86
CA ASN A 25 -0.57 12.26 6.24
C ASN A 25 -1.46 11.50 7.23
N ARG A 26 -2.77 11.40 6.93
CA ARG A 26 -3.71 10.59 7.73
C ARG A 26 -3.35 9.10 7.72
N TYR A 27 -2.98 8.55 6.57
CA TYR A 27 -2.49 7.16 6.46
C TYR A 27 -1.23 6.93 7.30
N GLN A 28 -0.25 7.82 7.24
CA GLN A 28 0.97 7.71 8.03
C GLN A 28 0.69 7.74 9.55
N ARG A 29 -0.22 8.63 9.97
CA ARG A 29 -0.66 8.71 11.36
C ARG A 29 -1.33 7.40 11.83
N TYR A 30 -2.25 6.85 11.04
CA TYR A 30 -2.87 5.57 11.36
C TYR A 30 -1.88 4.41 11.40
N GLY A 31 -0.91 4.38 10.47
CA GLY A 31 0.14 3.35 10.51
C GLY A 31 0.98 3.41 11.79
N ALA A 32 1.30 4.61 12.28
CA ALA A 32 2.02 4.79 13.54
C ALA A 32 1.15 4.40 14.76
N GLU A 33 -0.12 4.81 14.77
CA GLU A 33 -1.08 4.49 15.82
C GLU A 33 -1.29 2.97 15.94
N GLU A 34 -1.54 2.27 14.84
CA GLU A 34 -1.70 0.81 14.80
C GLU A 34 -0.44 0.07 15.26
N CYS A 35 0.75 0.55 14.89
CA CYS A 35 2.01 -0.03 15.34
C CYS A 35 2.15 0.03 16.88
N VAL A 36 1.83 1.19 17.47
CA VAL A 36 1.83 1.36 18.94
C VAL A 36 0.86 0.38 19.60
N LEU A 37 -0.35 0.22 19.05
CA LEU A 37 -1.35 -0.69 19.60
C LEU A 37 -0.91 -2.16 19.47
N GLN A 38 -0.32 -2.57 18.35
CA GLN A 38 0.20 -3.92 18.16
C GLN A 38 1.35 -4.26 19.12
N MET A 39 2.14 -3.26 19.53
CA MET A 39 3.18 -3.40 20.55
C MET A 39 2.64 -3.45 21.98
N GLY A 40 1.31 -3.40 22.18
CA GLY A 40 0.67 -3.36 23.50
C GLY A 40 0.63 -1.98 24.14
N GLY A 41 0.91 -0.94 23.34
CA GLY A 41 0.82 0.46 23.72
C GLY A 41 -0.61 1.01 23.76
N LEU A 42 -0.71 2.32 23.98
CA LEU A 42 -1.96 3.05 24.15
C LEU A 42 -1.88 4.39 23.41
N LEU A 43 -3.02 4.90 22.97
CA LEU A 43 -3.14 6.26 22.47
C LEU A 43 -3.70 7.18 23.57
N CYS A 44 -3.16 8.39 23.67
CA CYS A 44 -3.70 9.41 24.55
C CYS A 44 -5.14 9.77 24.14
N PRO A 45 -6.14 9.70 25.04
CA PRO A 45 -7.55 9.92 24.72
C PRO A 45 -7.92 11.40 24.51
N THR A 46 -7.02 12.33 24.84
CA THR A 46 -7.30 13.77 24.69
C THR A 46 -7.52 14.12 23.20
N PRO A 47 -8.67 14.75 22.81
CA PRO A 47 -9.04 15.01 21.42
C PRO A 47 -8.04 15.84 20.59
N SER A 48 -7.11 16.55 21.23
CA SER A 48 -6.07 17.36 20.60
C SER A 48 -4.66 16.77 20.70
N CYS A 49 -4.50 15.58 21.30
CA CYS A 49 -3.20 14.94 21.51
C CYS A 49 -3.06 13.67 20.65
N GLY A 50 -3.63 12.55 21.08
CA GLY A 50 -3.46 11.27 20.40
C GLY A 50 -2.02 10.74 20.38
N ALA A 51 -1.15 11.18 21.30
CA ALA A 51 0.21 10.66 21.42
C ALA A 51 0.21 9.15 21.67
N GLY A 52 1.09 8.43 20.98
CA GLY A 52 1.32 7.00 21.19
C GLY A 52 2.25 6.77 22.38
N LEU A 53 1.81 5.94 23.33
CA LEU A 53 2.50 5.67 24.59
C LEU A 53 2.78 4.17 24.69
N LEU A 54 3.99 3.81 25.15
CA LEU A 54 4.41 2.44 25.41
C LEU A 54 4.72 2.25 26.91
N PRO A 55 3.72 2.27 27.79
CA PRO A 55 3.92 2.05 29.22
C PRO A 55 4.22 0.58 29.53
N GLU A 56 4.87 0.32 30.66
CA GLU A 56 5.10 -1.04 31.11
C GLU A 56 3.77 -1.83 31.26
N PRO A 57 3.78 -3.15 30.99
CA PRO A 57 2.62 -4.00 31.23
C PRO A 57 2.15 -3.92 32.69
N GLY A 58 0.83 -3.89 32.92
CA GLY A 58 0.26 -3.92 34.27
C GLY A 58 0.18 -2.55 34.98
N VAL A 59 0.83 -1.50 34.46
CA VAL A 59 0.66 -0.15 35.00
C VAL A 59 -0.71 0.41 34.58
N ARG A 60 -1.57 0.73 35.56
CA ARG A 60 -2.91 1.28 35.31
C ARG A 60 -2.94 2.81 35.19
N LYS A 61 -2.03 3.49 35.89
CA LYS A 61 -1.84 4.95 35.82
C LYS A 61 -0.96 5.34 34.66
N ILE A 62 -1.53 5.94 33.62
CA ILE A 62 -0.78 6.36 32.43
C ILE A 62 -0.62 7.87 32.44
N VAL A 63 0.60 8.35 32.22
CA VAL A 63 0.90 9.78 32.08
C VAL A 63 1.28 10.05 30.62
N CYS A 64 0.57 10.96 29.98
CA CYS A 64 0.93 11.47 28.66
C CYS A 64 2.03 12.54 28.84
N GLU A 65 3.27 12.13 29.04
CA GLU A 65 4.35 13.04 29.40
C GLU A 65 4.64 14.09 28.31
N PRO A 66 4.71 15.39 28.64
CA PRO A 66 5.03 16.45 27.67
C PRO A 66 6.52 16.47 27.27
N GLY A 67 7.31 15.48 27.70
CA GLY A 67 8.70 15.32 27.27
C GLY A 67 8.81 15.28 25.74
N ASN A 68 9.76 16.03 25.18
CA ASN A 68 9.95 16.23 23.75
C ASN A 68 8.79 16.92 23.00
N GLY A 69 7.83 17.55 23.70
CA GLY A 69 6.78 18.38 23.09
C GLY A 69 5.64 17.61 22.41
N ILE A 70 5.49 16.32 22.68
CA ILE A 70 4.50 15.44 22.03
C ILE A 70 3.30 15.13 22.94
N GLY A 71 3.53 14.96 24.26
CA GLY A 71 2.45 14.69 25.21
C GLY A 71 1.74 15.95 25.74
N CYS A 72 0.53 15.77 26.26
CA CYS A 72 -0.33 16.85 26.76
C CYS A 72 -0.35 16.99 28.30
N GLY A 73 0.36 16.12 29.02
CA GLY A 73 0.36 16.05 30.49
C GLY A 73 -0.85 15.34 31.11
N PHE A 74 -1.81 14.88 30.29
CA PHE A 74 -3.00 14.21 30.80
C PHE A 74 -2.66 12.88 31.48
N VAL A 75 -3.27 12.63 32.65
CA VAL A 75 -3.09 11.41 33.44
C VAL A 75 -4.39 10.62 33.41
N PHE A 76 -4.34 9.41 32.85
CA PHE A 76 -5.54 8.63 32.56
C PHE A 76 -5.38 7.16 32.94
N CYS A 77 -6.52 6.49 33.10
CA CYS A 77 -6.58 5.07 33.39
C CYS A 77 -6.38 4.23 32.11
N ARG A 78 -5.49 3.24 32.18
CA ARG A 78 -5.21 2.30 31.08
C ARG A 78 -6.46 1.56 30.61
N GLU A 79 -7.39 1.26 31.50
CA GLU A 79 -8.55 0.41 31.21
C GLU A 79 -9.66 1.22 30.56
N CYS A 80 -10.26 2.16 31.30
CA CYS A 80 -11.41 2.94 30.84
C CYS A 80 -11.06 4.13 29.95
N LYS A 81 -9.79 4.55 29.86
CA LYS A 81 -9.32 5.75 29.14
C LYS A 81 -9.85 7.09 29.68
N GLU A 82 -10.46 7.09 30.85
CA GLU A 82 -10.87 8.29 31.59
C GLU A 82 -9.76 8.82 32.50
N GLU A 83 -9.97 9.95 33.17
CA GLU A 83 -9.05 10.49 34.17
C GLU A 83 -8.66 9.42 35.20
N TYR A 84 -7.39 9.41 35.61
CA TYR A 84 -6.90 8.37 36.51
C TYR A 84 -7.63 8.37 37.85
N HIS A 85 -8.04 7.17 38.27
CA HIS A 85 -8.73 6.91 39.52
C HIS A 85 -8.11 5.68 40.22
N GLU A 86 -8.31 5.55 41.54
CA GLU A 86 -7.80 4.41 42.33
C GLU A 86 -8.83 3.26 42.43
N GLU A 87 -10.12 3.58 42.36
CA GLU A 87 -11.21 2.61 42.42
C GLU A 87 -11.32 1.72 41.18
N GLU A 88 -12.16 0.68 41.24
CA GLU A 88 -12.42 -0.20 40.10
C GLU A 88 -13.12 0.58 38.97
N CYS A 89 -12.76 0.29 37.71
CA CYS A 89 -13.38 0.97 36.57
C CYS A 89 -14.86 0.61 36.51
N SER A 90 -15.73 1.60 36.70
CA SER A 90 -17.19 1.46 36.62
C SER A 90 -17.69 1.07 35.21
N SER A 91 -16.83 1.16 34.19
CA SER A 91 -17.13 0.92 32.78
C SER A 91 -16.60 -0.40 32.20
N PHE A 92 -16.38 -1.43 33.04
CA PHE A 92 -15.88 -2.76 32.63
C PHE A 92 -16.75 -3.52 31.58
N LEU A 93 -17.86 -2.93 31.09
CA LEU A 93 -18.80 -3.58 30.18
C LEU A 93 -18.61 -3.26 28.68
N SER A 94 -17.64 -2.43 28.29
CA SER A 94 -17.51 -2.03 26.87
C SER A 94 -16.08 -2.07 26.36
N THR A 95 -15.45 -3.25 26.25
CA THR A 95 -14.37 -3.46 25.26
C THR A 95 -14.02 -4.93 25.01
N GLN A 96 -14.87 -5.60 24.24
CA GLN A 96 -14.36 -6.40 23.13
C GLN A 96 -14.73 -5.62 21.88
N GLY A 97 -13.91 -4.63 21.56
CA GLY A 97 -13.84 -4.06 20.22
C GLY A 97 -13.27 -5.10 19.27
N ALA A 98 -13.96 -6.24 19.12
CA ALA A 98 -13.93 -6.96 17.87
C ALA A 98 -14.49 -5.96 16.86
N VAL A 99 -13.58 -5.32 16.12
CA VAL A 99 -13.94 -4.69 14.86
C VAL A 99 -14.56 -5.82 14.06
N ALA A 100 -15.89 -5.93 14.12
CA ALA A 100 -16.65 -6.82 13.27
C ALA A 100 -16.13 -6.50 11.88
N GLN A 101 -15.51 -7.49 11.23
CA GLN A 101 -15.13 -7.37 9.84
C GLN A 101 -16.42 -7.02 9.12
N LYS A 102 -16.61 -5.72 8.83
CA LYS A 102 -17.59 -5.28 7.85
C LYS A 102 -17.12 -5.98 6.59
N GLY A 103 -17.75 -7.11 6.28
CA GLY A 103 -17.44 -7.88 5.09
C GLY A 103 -17.44 -6.89 3.94
N TYR A 104 -16.29 -6.73 3.30
CA TYR A 104 -16.21 -5.94 2.08
C TYR A 104 -17.11 -6.65 1.07
N ILE A 105 -18.26 -6.06 0.77
CA ILE A 105 -19.15 -6.58 -0.26
C ILE A 105 -18.50 -6.22 -1.59
N VAL A 106 -17.88 -7.21 -2.22
CA VAL A 106 -17.31 -7.07 -3.56
C VAL A 106 -18.32 -7.65 -4.54
N ASP A 107 -18.71 -6.87 -5.54
CA ASP A 107 -19.54 -7.37 -6.65
C ASP A 107 -18.75 -8.41 -7.45
N GLU A 108 -19.26 -9.64 -7.49
CA GLU A 108 -18.56 -10.81 -8.06
C GLU A 108 -18.32 -10.65 -9.56
N ASN A 109 -19.24 -10.00 -10.29
CA ASN A 109 -19.09 -9.73 -11.72
C ASN A 109 -18.03 -8.65 -11.99
N ALA A 110 -18.02 -7.56 -11.22
CA ALA A 110 -17.00 -6.53 -11.29
C ALA A 110 -15.62 -7.07 -10.91
N ALA A 111 -15.55 -7.96 -9.90
CA ALA A 111 -14.32 -8.65 -9.51
C ALA A 111 -13.78 -9.56 -10.60
N MET A 112 -14.65 -10.24 -11.35
CA MET A 112 -14.28 -11.09 -12.48
C MET A 112 -13.73 -10.25 -13.64
N GLN A 113 -14.43 -9.17 -14.00
CA GLN A 113 -14.01 -8.27 -15.10
C GLN A 113 -12.75 -7.45 -14.81
N ALA A 114 -12.48 -7.14 -13.53
CA ALA A 114 -11.31 -6.37 -13.11
C ALA A 114 -10.03 -7.22 -12.97
N ARG A 115 -10.05 -8.52 -13.35
CA ARG A 115 -8.86 -9.36 -13.41
C ARG A 115 -7.97 -8.92 -14.58
N TRP A 116 -6.73 -8.54 -14.25
CA TRP A 116 -5.73 -8.13 -15.25
C TRP A 116 -5.49 -9.22 -16.32
N GLU A 117 -5.64 -10.50 -15.94
CA GLU A 117 -5.50 -11.64 -16.87
C GLU A 117 -6.64 -11.77 -17.89
N GLU A 118 -7.88 -11.36 -17.59
CA GLU A 118 -9.00 -11.51 -18.55
C GLU A 118 -9.18 -10.31 -19.48
N ALA A 119 -8.66 -9.13 -19.12
CA ALA A 119 -8.47 -8.04 -20.07
C ALA A 119 -7.49 -8.40 -21.21
N SER A 120 -6.74 -9.51 -21.07
CA SER A 120 -5.83 -10.05 -22.08
C SER A 120 -6.53 -10.57 -23.35
N LYS A 121 -7.85 -10.83 -23.34
CA LYS A 121 -8.54 -11.32 -24.54
C LYS A 121 -8.57 -10.30 -25.69
N GLU A 122 -8.43 -8.99 -25.40
CA GLU A 122 -8.19 -7.98 -26.45
C GLU A 122 -6.69 -7.82 -26.82
N THR A 123 -5.77 -8.27 -25.95
CA THR A 123 -4.31 -8.16 -26.13
C THR A 123 -3.71 -9.28 -26.97
N ILE A 124 -4.52 -10.14 -27.59
CA ILE A 124 -4.09 -11.07 -28.67
C ILE A 124 -3.57 -10.30 -29.91
N LYS A 125 -3.51 -8.96 -29.86
CA LYS A 125 -2.95 -8.12 -30.91
C LYS A 125 -1.42 -7.94 -30.75
N LYS A 126 -0.71 -8.83 -31.47
CA LYS A 126 0.67 -8.72 -31.97
C LYS A 126 1.77 -9.19 -31.01
N THR A 127 1.85 -10.51 -30.82
CA THR A 127 3.08 -11.19 -30.37
C THR A 127 4.22 -11.06 -31.38
N THR A 128 3.95 -10.60 -32.60
CA THR A 128 4.92 -10.43 -33.69
C THR A 128 4.84 -9.03 -34.28
N LYS A 129 5.99 -8.36 -34.45
CA LYS A 129 6.13 -7.07 -35.14
C LYS A 129 7.29 -7.13 -36.15
N PRO A 130 7.20 -6.43 -37.30
CA PRO A 130 8.29 -6.41 -38.27
C PRO A 130 9.48 -5.60 -37.74
N CYS A 131 10.70 -6.08 -37.99
CA CYS A 131 11.93 -5.33 -37.70
C CYS A 131 11.92 -3.99 -38.47
N PRO A 132 12.19 -2.84 -37.82
CA PRO A 132 12.20 -1.54 -38.50
C PRO A 132 13.24 -1.41 -39.63
N ASN A 133 14.33 -2.19 -39.56
CA ASN A 133 15.44 -2.11 -40.52
C ASN A 133 15.33 -3.12 -41.68
N CYS A 134 14.82 -4.33 -41.44
CA CYS A 134 14.78 -5.40 -42.47
C CYS A 134 13.41 -6.07 -42.65
N HIS A 135 12.39 -5.57 -41.95
CA HIS A 135 10.98 -5.95 -42.05
C HIS A 135 10.63 -7.42 -41.81
N ILE A 136 11.59 -8.26 -41.40
CA ILE A 136 11.27 -9.64 -41.00
C ILE A 136 10.39 -9.63 -39.75
N PRO A 137 9.44 -10.57 -39.64
CA PRO A 137 8.66 -10.73 -38.42
C PRO A 137 9.59 -11.11 -37.26
N VAL A 138 9.47 -10.39 -36.14
CA VAL A 138 10.17 -10.65 -34.88
C VAL A 138 9.12 -10.89 -33.81
N GLU A 139 9.24 -12.00 -33.09
CA GLU A 139 8.36 -12.36 -31.97
C GLU A 139 8.88 -11.75 -30.66
N LYS A 140 7.97 -11.26 -29.80
CA LYS A 140 8.30 -10.76 -28.47
C LYS A 140 8.33 -11.92 -27.48
N ASN A 141 9.53 -12.33 -27.06
CA ASN A 141 9.73 -13.46 -26.15
C ASN A 141 10.01 -13.02 -24.70
N GLY A 142 9.16 -12.16 -24.12
CA GLY A 142 9.24 -11.74 -22.72
C GLY A 142 8.77 -10.32 -22.44
N GLY A 143 9.11 -9.80 -21.25
CA GLY A 143 8.69 -8.46 -20.79
C GLY A 143 9.60 -7.30 -21.22
N CYS A 144 10.76 -7.54 -21.83
CA CYS A 144 11.70 -6.48 -22.23
C CYS A 144 11.25 -5.80 -23.54
N MET A 145 11.28 -4.47 -23.59
CA MET A 145 11.04 -3.70 -24.82
C MET A 145 12.27 -3.60 -25.73
N HIS A 146 13.48 -3.93 -25.26
CA HIS A 146 14.70 -3.93 -26.07
C HIS A 146 14.76 -5.20 -26.92
N MET A 147 14.61 -5.03 -28.24
CA MET A 147 14.59 -6.14 -29.17
C MET A 147 15.79 -6.11 -30.08
N LYS A 148 16.38 -7.29 -30.30
CA LYS A 148 17.46 -7.48 -31.27
C LYS A 148 16.94 -8.31 -32.43
N CYS A 149 17.10 -7.81 -33.64
CA CYS A 149 16.69 -8.55 -34.82
C CYS A 149 17.44 -9.89 -34.90
N PRO A 150 16.75 -11.04 -34.98
CA PRO A 150 17.39 -12.36 -34.96
C PRO A 150 18.18 -12.65 -36.25
N ARG A 151 17.93 -11.86 -37.31
CA ARG A 151 18.62 -11.99 -38.60
C ARG A 151 20.10 -11.63 -38.47
N PRO A 152 21.05 -12.56 -38.71
CA PRO A 152 22.48 -12.35 -38.48
C PRO A 152 23.07 -11.17 -39.25
N GLN A 153 22.54 -10.86 -40.43
CA GLN A 153 22.95 -9.73 -41.27
C GLN A 153 22.30 -8.39 -40.90
N CYS A 154 21.32 -8.37 -40.00
CA CYS A 154 20.66 -7.15 -39.55
C CYS A 154 21.10 -6.79 -38.13
N ARG A 155 20.85 -7.67 -37.15
CA ARG A 155 21.16 -7.48 -35.72
C ARG A 155 20.72 -6.12 -35.13
N PHE A 156 19.82 -5.41 -35.80
CA PHE A 156 19.35 -4.09 -35.40
C PHE A 156 18.66 -4.16 -34.04
N GLU A 157 19.02 -3.22 -33.17
CA GLU A 157 18.50 -3.13 -31.82
C GLU A 157 17.47 -2.00 -31.75
N TRP A 158 16.24 -2.34 -31.35
CA TRP A 158 15.10 -1.45 -31.47
C TRP A 158 14.11 -1.62 -30.32
N CYS A 159 13.33 -0.59 -30.05
CA CYS A 159 12.29 -0.61 -29.03
C CYS A 159 11.00 -1.22 -29.58
N TRP A 160 10.49 -2.28 -28.94
CA TRP A 160 9.23 -2.93 -29.30
C TRP A 160 8.03 -1.97 -29.31
N ASN A 161 8.00 -1.02 -28.38
CA ASN A 161 6.92 -0.04 -28.28
C ASN A 161 7.04 1.05 -29.35
N CYS A 162 8.22 1.66 -29.49
CA CYS A 162 8.43 2.80 -30.39
C CYS A 162 8.64 2.41 -31.86
N GLY A 163 9.13 1.20 -32.16
CA GLY A 163 9.53 0.83 -33.52
C GLY A 163 10.77 1.56 -34.03
N LEU A 164 11.56 2.17 -33.13
CA LEU A 164 12.77 2.95 -33.44
C LEU A 164 14.01 2.31 -32.83
N GLU A 165 15.19 2.78 -33.23
CA GLU A 165 16.47 2.37 -32.64
C GLU A 165 16.45 2.50 -31.11
N TRP A 166 16.98 1.47 -30.44
CA TRP A 166 17.03 1.43 -28.99
C TRP A 166 17.91 2.56 -28.44
N ASN A 167 17.38 3.32 -27.48
CA ASN A 167 18.05 4.49 -26.92
C ASN A 167 17.72 4.67 -25.43
N ARG A 168 18.42 5.64 -24.81
CA ARG A 168 18.28 5.92 -23.37
C ARG A 168 16.89 6.39 -22.95
N THR A 169 16.17 7.06 -23.83
CA THR A 169 14.79 7.50 -23.56
C THR A 169 13.87 6.29 -23.47
N CYS A 170 14.05 5.28 -24.33
CA CYS A 170 13.31 4.02 -24.24
C CYS A 170 13.64 3.27 -22.94
N MET A 171 14.91 3.21 -22.54
CA MET A 171 15.32 2.62 -21.25
C MET A 171 14.66 3.31 -20.04
N GLY A 172 14.53 4.64 -20.04
CA GLY A 172 13.95 5.37 -18.91
C GLY A 172 12.42 5.25 -18.82
N ASN A 173 11.74 5.26 -19.96
CA ASN A 173 10.29 5.44 -19.99
C ASN A 173 9.50 4.13 -20.10
N HIS A 174 10.06 3.11 -20.75
CA HIS A 174 9.36 1.85 -21.01
C HIS A 174 10.36 0.73 -21.28
N TRP A 175 11.28 0.49 -20.33
CA TRP A 175 12.24 -0.61 -20.43
C TRP A 175 11.52 -1.96 -20.54
N PHE A 176 10.51 -2.15 -19.68
CA PHE A 176 9.70 -3.36 -19.59
C PHE A 176 8.22 -3.02 -19.79
N ASP A 177 7.43 -4.05 -20.10
CA ASP A 177 5.96 -4.00 -20.08
C ASP A 177 5.44 -3.92 -18.64
#